data_AF-A0A662LAR7-F1
#
_entry.id   AF-A0A662LAR7-F1
#
_cell.length_a   1.000
_cell.length_b   1.000
_cell.length_c   1.000
_cell.angle_alpha   90.00
_cell.angle_beta   90.00
_cell.angle_gamma   90.00
#
_symmetry.space_group_name_H-M   'P 1'
#
loop_
_entity.id
_entity.type
_entity.pdbx_description
1 polymer ?
#
loop_
_entity_poly.entity_id
_entity_poly.type
_entity_poly.pdbx_seq_one_letter_code
_entity_poly.pdbx_strand_id
1 'polypeptide(L)'
;MIKRDRIIADLIFLLIIFLILHAFSSDLKNLFNFAEENVSLKPAKSFFWLMALLFGSFENWIFLIISYLIVGGIIYLIERRD
;
A
#
# COMPACT_ATOMS: atom_id res chain seq x y z
N MET A 1 27.13 11.56 -4.36
CA MET A 1 26.93 10.59 -3.27
C MET A 1 25.58 10.82 -2.59
N ILE A 2 25.35 12.00 -2.00
CA ILE A 2 24.14 12.34 -1.22
C ILE A 2 22.80 11.99 -1.91
N LYS A 3 22.63 12.29 -3.21
CA LYS A 3 21.38 11.98 -3.95
C LYS A 3 21.10 10.48 -4.07
N ARG A 4 22.12 9.68 -4.42
CA ARG A 4 21.98 8.23 -4.54
C ARG A 4 21.67 7.60 -3.19
N ASP A 5 22.36 8.06 -2.15
CA ASP A 5 22.19 7.52 -0.80
C ASP A 5 20.79 7.86 -0.25
N ARG A 6 20.24 9.05 -0.59
CA ARG A 6 18.84 9.42 -0.32
C ARG A 6 17.85 8.51 -1.06
N ILE A 7 18.01 8.33 -2.37
CA ILE A 7 17.15 7.43 -3.16
C ILE A 7 17.13 6.02 -2.56
N ILE A 8 18.30 5.49 -2.16
CA ILE A 8 18.38 4.18 -1.52
C ILE A 8 17.61 4.16 -0.20
N ALA A 9 17.76 5.19 0.63
CA ALA A 9 17.03 5.30 1.89
C ALA A 9 15.51 5.35 1.66
N ASP A 10 15.04 6.10 0.67
CA ASP A 10 13.62 6.21 0.33
C ASP A 10 13.05 4.87 -0.18
N LEU A 11 13.81 4.14 -0.99
CA LEU A 11 13.41 2.81 -1.47
C LEU A 11 13.37 1.77 -0.34
N ILE A 12 14.34 1.81 0.59
CA ILE A 12 14.33 0.95 1.78
C ILE A 12 13.12 1.29 2.66
N PHE A 13 12.85 2.57 2.88
CA PHE A 13 11.69 3.01 3.65
C PHE A 13 10.37 2.59 3.01
N LEU A 14 10.26 2.73 1.68
CA LEU A 14 9.13 2.26 0.90
C LEU A 14 8.95 0.74 1.06
N LEU A 15 10.02 -0.05 1.00
CA LEU A 15 9.96 -1.49 1.20
C LEU A 15 9.42 -1.84 2.59
N ILE A 16 9.88 -1.15 3.63
CA ILE A 16 9.38 -1.35 5.00
C ILE A 16 7.88 -1.08 5.08
N ILE A 17 7.40 0.02 4.47
CA ILE A 17 5.97 0.34 4.41
C ILE A 17 5.18 -0.80 3.74
N PHE A 18 5.65 -1.28 2.59
CA PHE A 18 4.98 -2.35 1.86
C PHE A 18 4.94 -3.66 2.64
N LEU A 19 6.02 -4.00 3.36
CA LEU A 19 6.06 -5.18 4.23
C LEU A 19 5.09 -5.06 5.41
N ILE A 20 4.97 -3.87 6.02
CA ILE A 20 3.97 -3.60 7.06
C ILE A 20 2.56 -3.77 6.48
N LEU A 21 2.28 -3.15 5.33
CA LEU A 21 0.98 -3.28 4.66
C LEU A 21 0.65 -4.74 4.34
N HIS A 22 1.63 -5.53 3.90
CA HIS A 22 1.45 -6.97 3.68
C HIS A 22 1.15 -7.72 4.97
N ALA A 23 1.94 -7.51 6.01
CA ALA A 23 1.81 -8.22 7.28
C ALA A 23 0.44 -8.00 7.94
N PHE A 24 -0.08 -6.77 7.86
CA PHE A 24 -1.38 -6.42 8.43
C PHE A 24 -2.53 -6.46 7.42
N SER A 25 -2.28 -6.84 6.16
CA SER A 25 -3.28 -6.79 5.08
C SER A 25 -4.54 -7.58 5.42
N SER A 26 -4.37 -8.79 5.95
CA SER A 26 -5.49 -9.68 6.28
C SER A 26 -6.32 -9.16 7.45
N ASP A 27 -5.66 -8.67 8.50
CA ASP A 27 -6.34 -8.07 9.65
C ASP A 27 -7.14 -6.83 9.25
N LEU A 28 -6.54 -5.96 8.44
CA LEU A 28 -7.20 -4.74 7.93
C LEU A 28 -8.37 -5.08 7.01
N LYS A 29 -8.21 -6.03 6.08
CA LYS A 29 -9.30 -6.52 5.23
C LYS A 29 -10.47 -7.03 6.06
N ASN A 30 -10.21 -7.85 7.08
CA ASN A 30 -11.24 -8.39 7.96
C ASN A 30 -11.94 -7.29 8.77
N LEU A 31 -11.17 -6.32 9.28
CA LEU A 31 -11.70 -5.14 9.96
C LEU A 31 -12.65 -4.34 9.07
N PHE A 32 -12.27 -4.11 7.81
CA PHE A 32 -13.10 -3.36 6.87
C PHE A 32 -14.33 -4.14 6.40
N ASN A 33 -14.23 -5.46 6.20
CA ASN A 33 -15.40 -6.30 5.93
C ASN A 33 -16.39 -6.27 7.10
N PHE A 34 -15.88 -6.36 8.34
CA PHE A 34 -16.71 -6.23 9.53
C PHE A 34 -17.39 -4.85 9.59
N ALA A 35 -16.67 -3.77 9.32
CA ALA A 35 -17.24 -2.42 9.28
C ALA A 35 -18.30 -2.28 8.17
N GLU A 36 -18.07 -2.88 6.99
CA GLU A 36 -19.02 -2.90 5.88
C GLU A 36 -20.36 -3.55 6.27
N GLU A 37 -20.31 -4.70 6.95
CA GLU A 37 -21.49 -5.44 7.37
C GLU A 37 -22.31 -4.72 8.44
N ASN A 38 -21.66 -3.89 9.27
CA ASN A 38 -22.28 -3.21 10.41
C ASN A 38 -22.79 -1.80 10.10
N VAL A 39 -22.68 -1.32 8.86
CA VAL A 39 -23.04 0.05 8.47
C VAL A 39 -24.21 0.06 7.49
N SER A 40 -25.24 0.85 7.81
CA SER A 40 -26.47 0.96 7.02
C SER A 40 -26.39 2.01 5.90
N LEU A 41 -25.51 3.01 6.04
CA LEU A 41 -25.32 4.08 5.07
C LEU A 41 -24.58 3.56 3.84
N LYS A 42 -25.25 3.53 2.69
CA LYS A 42 -24.67 3.06 1.41
C LYS A 42 -23.30 3.67 1.08
N PRO A 43 -23.06 4.99 1.22
CA PRO A 43 -21.75 5.57 0.90
C PRO A 43 -20.62 5.04 1.78
N ALA A 44 -20.88 4.91 3.09
CA ALA A 44 -19.91 4.37 4.02
C ALA A 44 -19.66 2.88 3.77
N LYS A 45 -20.70 2.12 3.41
CA LYS A 45 -20.57 0.72 3.01
C LYS A 45 -19.64 0.56 1.80
N SER A 46 -19.86 1.34 0.74
CA SER A 46 -18.99 1.31 -0.46
C SER A 46 -17.55 1.70 -0.16
N PHE A 47 -17.34 2.65 0.77
CA PHE A 47 -16.00 3.01 1.23
C PHE A 47 -15.30 1.85 1.94
N PHE A 48 -15.98 1.19 2.89
CA PHE A 48 -15.41 0.05 3.61
C PHE A 48 -15.13 -1.14 2.68
N TRP A 49 -16.04 -1.42 1.75
CA TRP A 49 -15.82 -2.42 0.71
C TRP A 49 -14.56 -2.13 -0.12
N LEU A 50 -14.40 -0.88 -0.57
CA LEU A 50 -13.24 -0.47 -1.35
C LEU A 50 -11.94 -0.64 -0.55
N MET A 51 -11.96 -0.27 0.74
CA MET A 51 -10.80 -0.42 1.62
C MET A 51 -10.46 -1.90 1.83
N ALA A 52 -11.46 -2.76 2.06
CA ALA A 52 -11.23 -4.20 2.18
C ALA A 52 -10.61 -4.80 0.91
N LEU A 53 -11.06 -4.34 -0.27
CA LEU A 53 -10.52 -4.78 -1.56
C LEU A 53 -9.07 -4.30 -1.75
N LEU A 54 -8.78 -3.05 -1.39
CA LEU A 54 -7.43 -2.48 -1.43
C LEU A 54 -6.48 -3.27 -0.53
N PHE A 55 -6.80 -3.43 0.75
CA PHE A 55 -5.96 -4.17 1.69
C PHE A 55 -5.86 -5.66 1.33
N GLY A 56 -6.94 -6.27 0.85
CA GLY A 56 -6.90 -7.63 0.32
C GLY A 56 -5.98 -7.81 -0.88
N SER A 57 -5.71 -6.75 -1.65
CA SER A 57 -4.76 -6.80 -2.77
C SER A 57 -3.32 -6.94 -2.28
N PHE A 58 -3.00 -6.40 -1.08
CA PHE A 58 -1.68 -6.53 -0.47
C PHE A 58 -1.39 -7.95 0.07
N GLU A 59 -2.37 -8.83 0.23
CA GLU A 59 -2.13 -10.26 0.54
C GLU A 59 -1.39 -10.97 -0.62
N ASN A 60 -1.50 -10.45 -1.84
CA ASN A 60 -0.86 -11.01 -3.02
C ASN A 60 0.57 -10.46 -3.23
N TRP A 61 1.57 -11.33 -3.10
CA TRP A 61 2.98 -11.00 -3.31
C TRP A 61 3.30 -10.39 -4.69
N ILE A 62 2.61 -10.84 -5.76
CA ILE A 62 2.82 -10.30 -7.11
C ILE A 62 2.35 -8.84 -7.15
N PHE A 63 1.17 -8.56 -6.61
CA PHE A 63 0.64 -7.20 -6.54
C PHE A 63 1.56 -6.29 -5.73
N LEU A 64 2.06 -6.79 -4.59
CA LEU A 64 3.00 -6.08 -3.72
C LEU A 64 4.28 -5.69 -4.45
N ILE A 65 4.92 -6.65 -5.13
CA ILE A 65 6.18 -6.43 -5.86
C ILE A 65 5.97 -5.44 -7.01
N ILE A 66 4.92 -5.64 -7.82
CA ILE A 66 4.63 -4.75 -8.95
C ILE A 66 4.38 -3.31 -8.46
N SER A 67 3.55 -3.17 -7.42
CA SER A 67 3.24 -1.85 -6.84
C SER A 67 4.47 -1.18 -6.23
N TYR A 68 5.35 -1.94 -5.57
CA TYR A 68 6.63 -1.45 -5.07
C TYR A 68 7.53 -0.95 -6.22
N LEU A 69 7.63 -1.70 -7.32
CA LEU A 69 8.43 -1.30 -8.48
C LEU A 69 7.88 -0.03 -9.16
N ILE A 70 6.56 0.11 -9.25
CA ILE A 70 5.91 1.30 -9.81
C ILE A 70 6.21 2.52 -8.93
N VAL A 71 5.93 2.45 -7.63
CA VAL A 71 6.12 3.59 -6.72
C VAL A 71 7.60 3.92 -6.55
N GLY A 72 8.46 2.90 -6.39
CA GLY A 72 9.90 3.08 -6.33
C GLY A 72 10.48 3.67 -7.62
N GLY A 73 9.95 3.26 -8.78
CA GLY A 73 10.30 3.85 -10.08
C GLY A 73 9.92 5.33 -10.18
N ILE A 74 8.75 5.71 -9.66
CA ILE A 74 8.32 7.12 -9.61
C ILE A 74 9.27 7.95 -8.72
N ILE A 75 9.59 7.46 -7.51
CA ILE A 75 10.53 8.14 -6.60
C ILE A 75 11.88 8.33 -7.28
N TYR A 76 12.41 7.28 -7.92
CA TYR A 76 13.67 7.35 -8.65
C TYR A 76 13.65 8.40 -9.77
N LEU A 77 12.55 8.49 -10.53
CA LEU A 77 12.42 9.47 -11.62
C LEU A 77 12.32 10.91 -11.11
N ILE A 78 11.67 11.13 -9.98
CA ILE A 78 11.55 12.46 -9.34
C ILE A 78 12.92 12.94 -8.85
N GLU A 79 13.59 12.14 -8.01
CA GLU A 79 14.90 12.49 -7.44
C GLU A 79 16.03 12.57 -8.49
N ARG A 80 15.82 12.03 -9.69
CA ARG A 80 16.74 12.20 -10.83
C ARG A 80 16.53 13.52 -11.57
N ARG A 81 15.32 14.08 -11.55
CA ARG A 81 15.02 15.37 -12.19
C ARG A 81 15.56 16.55 -11.39
N ASP A 82 15.46 16.45 -10.06
CA ASP A 82 15.98 17.44 -9.11
C ASP A 82 17.49 17.28 -8.88
#